data_AF-A0A4R5J2N6-F1
#
_entry.id   AF-A0A4R5J2N6-F1
#
_cell.length_a   1.000
_cell.length_b   1.000
_cell.length_c   1.000
_cell.angle_alpha   90.00
_cell.angle_beta   90.00
_cell.angle_gamma   90.00
#
_symmetry.space_group_name_H-M   'P 1'
#
loop_
_entity.id
_entity.type
_entity.pdbx_description
1 polymer ?
#
loop_
_entity_poly.entity_id
_entity_poly.type
_entity_poly.pdbx_seq_one_letter_code
_entity_poly.pdbx_strand_id
1 'polypeptide(L)' 'MTRRRRQFDASFKLEVVRMVRDQGLSVSEVCRSMELGETAVRRWIAQYDAECA' A
#
# COMPACT_ATOMS: atom_id res chain seq x y z
N MET A 1 -0.63 -26.19 -2.44
CA MET A 1 -1.33 -25.20 -3.29
C MET A 1 -0.64 -23.85 -3.15
N THR A 2 0.02 -23.37 -4.19
CA THR A 2 0.69 -22.05 -4.21
C THR A 2 -0.37 -20.96 -4.19
N ARG A 3 -0.50 -20.23 -3.08
CA ARG A 3 -1.39 -19.08 -2.94
C ARG A 3 -1.02 -18.06 -4.02
N ARG A 4 -1.88 -17.85 -5.02
CA ARG A 4 -1.68 -16.85 -6.08
C ARG A 4 -1.44 -15.50 -5.41
N ARG A 5 -0.23 -14.95 -5.61
CA ARG A 5 0.10 -13.61 -5.16
C ARG A 5 -0.78 -12.64 -5.96
N ARG A 6 -1.65 -11.88 -5.28
CA ARG A 6 -2.32 -10.74 -5.91
C ARG A 6 -1.21 -9.82 -6.43
N GLN A 7 -1.12 -9.69 -7.75
CA GLN A 7 -0.26 -8.71 -8.39
C GLN A 7 -1.03 -7.39 -8.35
N PHE A 8 -0.41 -6.40 -7.73
CA PHE A 8 -0.90 -5.03 -7.73
C PHE A 8 -0.01 -4.23 -8.64
N ASP A 9 -0.62 -3.47 -9.55
CA ASP A 9 0.09 -2.53 -10.42
C ASP A 9 0.84 -1.47 -9.60
N ALA A 10 1.95 -0.99 -10.18
CA ALA A 10 2.74 0.06 -9.54
C ALA A 10 1.91 1.32 -9.26
N SER A 11 1.05 1.71 -10.21
CA SER A 11 0.11 2.82 -10.06
C SER A 11 -0.83 2.65 -8.86
N PHE A 12 -1.33 1.43 -8.65
CA PHE A 12 -2.21 1.11 -7.52
C PHE A 12 -1.48 1.21 -6.18
N LYS A 13 -0.25 0.70 -6.10
CA LYS A 13 0.57 0.83 -4.88
C LYS A 13 0.86 2.30 -4.57
N LEU A 14 1.15 3.09 -5.60
CA LEU A 14 1.46 4.51 -5.46
C LEU A 14 0.23 5.32 -5.02
N GLU A 15 -0.95 4.99 -5.55
CA GLU A 15 -2.22 5.56 -5.10
C GLU A 15 -2.47 5.28 -3.61
N VAL A 16 -2.30 4.02 -3.18
CA VAL A 16 -2.45 3.63 -1.77
C VAL A 16 -1.49 4.39 -0.85
N VAL A 17 -0.22 4.53 -1.26
CA VAL A 17 0.77 5.28 -0.46
C VAL A 17 0.44 6.77 -0.42
N ARG A 18 0.00 7.35 -1.54
CA ARG A 18 -0.47 8.75 -1.58
C ARG A 18 -1.71 8.96 -0.72
N MET A 19 -2.66 8.03 -0.69
CA MET A 19 -3.81 8.12 0.23
C MET A 19 -3.36 8.21 1.69
N VAL A 20 -2.38 7.40 2.09
CA VAL A 20 -1.87 7.43 3.47
C VAL A 20 -1.06 8.70 3.76
N ARG A 21 -0.21 9.12 2.81
CA ARG A 21 0.73 10.23 3.04
C ARG A 21 0.15 11.62 2.80
N ASP A 22 -0.62 11.74 1.73
CA ASP A 22 -1.18 13.01 1.23
C ASP A 22 -2.54 13.29 1.88
N GLN A 23 -3.43 12.28 1.96
CA GLN A 23 -4.73 12.43 2.61
C GLN A 23 -4.67 12.19 4.13
N GLY A 24 -3.53 11.75 4.66
CA GLY A 24 -3.34 11.49 6.10
C GLY A 24 -4.17 10.32 6.63
N LEU A 25 -4.66 9.44 5.76
CA LEU A 25 -5.46 8.28 6.16
C LEU A 25 -4.61 7.25 6.92
N SER A 26 -5.21 6.63 7.92
CA SER A 26 -4.53 5.57 8.66
C SER A 26 -4.37 4.31 7.80
N VAL A 27 -3.23 3.62 7.93
CA VAL A 27 -2.96 2.37 7.21
C VAL A 27 -4.08 1.35 7.42
N SER A 28 -4.62 1.25 8.64
CA SER A 28 -5.72 0.35 8.97
C SER A 28 -7.04 0.71 8.27
N GLU A 29 -7.31 2.00 8.04
CA GLU A 29 -8.51 2.44 7.31
C GLU A 29 -8.40 2.13 5.82
N VAL A 30 -7.26 2.46 5.20
CA VAL A 30 -7.00 2.14 3.79
C VAL A 30 -7.00 0.62 3.57
N CYS A 31 -6.40 -0.12 4.50
CA CYS A 31 -6.39 -1.58 4.51
C CYS A 31 -7.80 -2.17 4.55
N ARG A 32 -8.71 -1.58 5.34
CA ARG A 32 -10.10 -2.03 5.46
C ARG A 32 -10.96 -1.65 4.26
N SER A 33 -10.78 -0.45 3.71
CA SER A 33 -11.53 0.03 2.54
C SER A 33 -11.14 -0.66 1.24
N MET A 34 -9.85 -1.00 1.08
CA MET A 34 -9.32 -1.61 -0.15
C MET A 34 -9.04 -3.11 -0.01
N GLU A 35 -9.42 -3.74 1.11
CA GLU A 35 -9.15 -5.15 1.43
C GLU A 35 -7.69 -5.56 1.21
N LEU A 36 -6.78 -4.68 1.65
CA LEU A 36 -5.34 -4.89 1.58
C LEU A 36 -4.85 -5.56 2.86
N GLY A 37 -3.59 -6.01 2.88
CA GLY A 37 -2.94 -6.45 4.10
C GLY A 37 -2.06 -5.34 4.65
N GLU A 38 -2.15 -5.04 5.95
CA GLU A 38 -1.32 -4.00 6.59
C GLU A 38 0.17 -4.17 6.30
N THR A 39 0.68 -5.41 6.33
CA THR A 39 2.09 -5.69 6.03
C THR A 39 2.49 -5.30 4.61
N ALA A 40 1.58 -5.45 3.63
CA ALA A 40 1.83 -5.05 2.25
C ALA A 40 1.88 -3.53 2.13
N VAL A 41 0.91 -2.83 2.73
CA VAL A 41 0.81 -1.37 2.70
C VAL A 41 2.02 -0.73 3.38
N ARG A 42 2.41 -1.21 4.57
CA ARG A 42 3.62 -0.74 5.27
C ARG A 42 4.88 -0.91 4.42
N ARG A 43 4.99 -2.04 3.72
CA ARG A 43 6.12 -2.29 2.80
C ARG A 43 6.12 -1.34 1.62
N TRP A 44 4.97 -1.00 1.05
CA TRP A 44 4.88 -0.05 -0.06
C TRP A 44 5.21 1.37 0.37
N ILE A 45 4.78 1.78 1.56
CA ILE A 45 5.14 3.09 2.13
C ILE A 45 6.66 3.19 2.33
N ALA A 46 7.27 2.17 2.94
CA ALA A 46 8.72 2.14 3.14
C ALA A 46 9.49 2.14 1.80
N GLN A 47 8.99 1.43 0.79
CA GLN A 47 9.58 1.43 -0.54
C GLN A 47 9.44 2.81 -1.21
N TYR A 48 8.28 3.45 -1.11
CA TYR A 48 8.04 4.78 -1.66
C TYR A 48 8.93 5.83 -0.98
N ASP A 49 9.08 5.77 0.33
CA ASP A 49 9.97 6.66 1.09
C ASP A 49 11.43 6.49 0.65
N ALA A 50 11.88 5.25 0.43
CA ALA A 50 13.22 4.93 -0.06
C ALA A 50 13.47 5.35 -1.53
N GLU A 51 12.44 5.37 -2.40
CA GLU A 51 12.58 5.85 -3.78
C GLU A 51 12.41 7.36 -3.91
N CYS A 52 11.83 8.01 -2.91
CA CYS A 52 11.65 9.46 -2.86
C CYS A 52 12.77 10.19 -2.09
N ALA A 53 13.70 9.44 -1.49
CA ALA A 53 14.92 9.90 -0.83
C ALA A 53 16.13 9.85 -1.77
#